data_AF-A0A961YPF5-F1
#
_entry.id   AF-A0A961YPF5-F1
#
_cell.length_a   1.000
_cell.length_b   1.000
_cell.length_c   1.000
_cell.angle_alpha   90.00
_cell.angle_beta   90.00
_cell.angle_gamma   90.00
#
_symmetry.space_group_name_H-M   'P 1'
#
loop_
_entity.id
_entity.type
_entity.pdbx_description
1 polymer ?
#
loop_
_entity_poly.entity_id
_entity_poly.type
_entity_poly.pdbx_seq_one_letter_code
_entity_poly.pdbx_strand_id
1 'polypeptide(L)'
;ECRRHDRDETMISLASIETARRKAGISAEVLASEAQISVRTYYRYVVGELSTPEWRIGVLEAALRRLQKRAPAGFHARAVRLVLQAIAGALALDAGEDLTARDVLETNGSRLTGPAERWRAIARLRREAVYLAHTVLGIAQADLARALALTPAAITIACRAIEAARDPEEPTYDTALAARIDRITLAMGEHV
;
A
#
# COMPACT_ATOMS: atom_id res chain seq x y z
N GLU A 1 38.62 -21.97 -34.46
CA GLU A 1 37.15 -21.88 -34.57
C GLU A 1 36.56 -21.34 -33.26
N CYS A 2 36.37 -20.02 -33.17
CA CYS A 2 35.68 -19.41 -32.04
C CYS A 2 34.17 -19.50 -32.27
N ARG A 3 33.50 -20.40 -31.53
CA ARG A 3 32.05 -20.37 -31.39
C ARG A 3 31.66 -19.06 -30.71
N ARG A 4 31.31 -18.04 -31.50
CA ARG A 4 30.48 -16.94 -31.05
C ARG A 4 29.17 -17.57 -30.61
N HIS A 5 28.98 -17.71 -29.31
CA HIS A 5 27.67 -17.96 -28.75
C HIS A 5 26.80 -16.76 -29.12
N ASP A 6 25.82 -17.03 -29.97
CA ASP A 6 24.56 -16.30 -30.03
C ASP A 6 24.03 -16.16 -28.60
N ARG A 7 24.33 -15.03 -27.97
CA ARG A 7 23.48 -14.48 -26.95
C ARG A 7 22.77 -13.30 -27.56
N ASP A 8 21.70 -13.60 -28.30
CA ASP A 8 20.49 -12.77 -28.31
C ASP A 8 19.87 -12.78 -26.90
N GLU A 9 20.67 -12.43 -25.87
CA GLU A 9 20.16 -12.06 -24.57
C GLU A 9 19.44 -10.73 -24.80
N THR A 10 18.12 -10.80 -24.71
CA THR A 10 17.18 -9.69 -24.87
C THR A 10 17.62 -8.53 -23.98
N MET A 11 18.45 -7.62 -24.48
CA MET A 11 18.92 -6.46 -23.72
C MET A 11 17.72 -5.57 -23.44
N ILE A 12 17.18 -5.67 -22.23
CA ILE A 12 16.08 -4.84 -21.76
C ILE A 12 16.58 -3.40 -21.76
N SER A 13 16.04 -2.58 -22.66
CA SER A 13 16.39 -1.17 -22.76
C SER A 13 15.77 -0.35 -21.62
N LEU A 14 16.33 0.83 -21.32
CA LEU A 14 15.72 1.76 -20.37
C LEU A 14 14.26 2.11 -20.75
N ALA A 15 13.97 2.22 -22.05
CA ALA A 15 12.61 2.42 -22.55
C ALA A 15 11.66 1.25 -22.23
N SER A 16 12.18 0.02 -22.25
CA SER A 16 11.42 -1.18 -21.86
C SER A 16 11.15 -1.19 -20.35
N ILE A 17 12.13 -0.79 -19.53
CA ILE A 17 11.97 -0.61 -18.09
C ILE A 17 10.90 0.45 -17.79
N GLU A 18 10.90 1.58 -18.50
CA GLU A 18 9.90 2.63 -18.34
C GLU A 18 8.48 2.15 -18.68
N THR A 19 8.33 1.45 -19.80
CA THR A 19 7.05 0.85 -20.20
C THR A 19 6.54 -0.11 -19.13
N ALA A 20 7.41 -1.00 -18.64
CA ALA A 20 7.07 -1.98 -17.61
C ALA A 20 6.76 -1.33 -16.25
N ARG A 21 7.47 -0.26 -15.88
CA ARG A 21 7.21 0.55 -14.68
C ARG A 21 5.82 1.17 -14.74
N ARG A 22 5.49 1.84 -15.85
CA ARG A 22 4.18 2.50 -16.05
C ARG A 22 3.04 1.49 -16.03
N LYS A 23 3.20 0.34 -16.72
CA LYS A 23 2.21 -0.74 -16.72
C LYS A 23 1.96 -1.30 -15.32
N ALA A 24 2.98 -1.34 -14.47
CA ALA A 24 2.87 -1.80 -13.09
C ALA A 24 2.38 -0.70 -12.11
N GLY A 25 2.15 0.53 -12.58
CA GLY A 25 1.74 1.66 -11.74
C GLY A 25 2.78 2.09 -10.69
N ILE A 26 4.06 1.74 -10.90
CA ILE A 26 5.15 2.08 -9.98
C ILE A 26 5.64 3.51 -10.28
N SER A 27 5.79 4.36 -9.28
CA SER A 27 6.30 5.73 -9.51
C SER A 27 7.81 5.74 -9.79
N ALA A 28 8.30 6.79 -10.46
CA ALA A 28 9.72 6.96 -10.76
C ALA A 28 10.56 7.08 -9.46
N GLU A 29 10.03 7.77 -8.45
CA GLU A 29 10.63 7.95 -7.13
C GLU A 29 10.81 6.61 -6.41
N VAL A 30 9.80 5.73 -6.48
CA VAL A 30 9.84 4.40 -5.86
C VAL A 30 10.89 3.52 -6.55
N LEU A 31 10.92 3.50 -7.89
CA LEU A 31 11.92 2.74 -8.62
C LEU A 31 13.34 3.26 -8.39
N ALA A 32 13.53 4.58 -8.42
CA ALA A 32 14.82 5.22 -8.15
C ALA A 32 15.33 4.91 -6.73
N SER A 33 14.44 4.99 -5.73
CA SER A 33 14.76 4.65 -4.34
C SER A 33 15.16 3.17 -4.20
N GLU A 34 14.41 2.23 -4.77
CA GLU A 34 14.74 0.80 -4.72
C GLU A 34 16.04 0.47 -5.49
N ALA A 35 16.34 1.24 -6.54
CA ALA A 35 17.59 1.14 -7.30
C ALA A 35 18.75 1.93 -6.67
N GLN A 36 18.54 2.55 -5.50
CA GLN A 36 19.51 3.36 -4.78
C GLN A 36 20.12 4.48 -5.63
N ILE A 37 19.30 5.17 -6.42
CA ILE A 37 19.69 6.35 -7.18
C ILE A 37 18.77 7.53 -6.86
N SER A 38 19.29 8.75 -7.02
CA SER A 38 18.45 9.93 -6.88
C SER A 38 17.39 9.97 -7.99
N VAL A 39 16.18 10.43 -7.67
CA VAL A 39 15.13 10.57 -8.68
C VAL A 39 15.53 11.55 -9.80
N ARG A 40 16.30 12.59 -9.46
CA ARG A 40 16.85 13.54 -10.43
C ARG A 40 17.76 12.83 -11.44
N THR A 41 18.68 11.98 -10.97
CA THR A 41 19.55 11.18 -11.83
C THR A 41 18.75 10.24 -12.71
N TYR A 42 17.71 9.62 -12.15
CA TYR A 42 16.80 8.77 -12.92
C TYR A 42 16.11 9.52 -14.06
N TYR A 43 15.53 10.69 -13.79
CA TYR A 43 14.89 11.50 -14.84
C TYR A 43 15.87 11.88 -15.94
N ARG A 44 17.12 12.26 -15.60
CA ARG A 44 18.16 12.58 -16.60
C ARG A 44 18.48 11.41 -17.52
N TYR A 45 18.43 10.18 -17.02
CA TYR A 45 18.53 8.99 -17.86
C TYR A 45 17.33 8.85 -18.81
N VAL A 46 16.11 9.05 -18.29
CA VAL A 46 14.87 8.89 -19.06
C VAL A 46 14.74 9.94 -20.17
N VAL A 47 15.11 11.20 -19.91
CA VAL A 47 15.05 12.28 -20.91
C VAL A 47 16.25 12.28 -21.87
N GLY A 48 17.22 11.38 -21.68
CA GLY A 48 18.41 11.28 -22.53
C GLY A 48 19.50 12.33 -22.27
N GLU A 49 19.37 13.14 -21.21
CA GLU A 49 20.41 14.09 -20.78
C GLU A 49 21.67 13.40 -20.25
N LEU A 50 21.55 12.16 -19.80
CA LEU A 50 22.65 11.34 -19.29
C LEU A 50 22.58 9.96 -19.93
N SER A 51 23.72 9.46 -20.44
CA SER A 51 23.81 8.08 -20.91
C SER A 51 23.71 7.12 -19.73
N THR A 52 22.89 6.07 -19.87
CA THR A 52 22.70 5.06 -18.82
C THR A 52 23.67 3.91 -19.05
N PRO A 53 24.63 3.66 -18.15
CA PRO A 53 25.52 2.51 -18.28
C PRO A 53 24.73 1.19 -18.24
N GLU A 54 25.17 0.17 -18.99
CA GLU A 54 24.49 -1.15 -19.05
C GLU A 54 24.29 -1.77 -17.66
N TRP A 55 25.30 -1.70 -16.78
CA TRP A 55 25.16 -2.21 -15.41
C TRP A 55 24.05 -1.50 -14.63
N ARG A 56 23.78 -0.22 -14.92
CA ARG A 56 22.72 0.56 -14.28
C ARG A 56 21.35 0.13 -14.77
N ILE A 57 21.23 -0.24 -16.04
CA ILE A 57 20.03 -0.85 -16.60
C ILE A 57 19.72 -2.15 -15.85
N GLY A 58 20.72 -3.01 -15.62
CA GLY A 58 20.56 -4.23 -14.83
C GLY A 58 20.11 -3.97 -13.39
N VAL A 59 20.64 -2.94 -12.73
CA VAL A 59 20.20 -2.53 -11.37
C VAL A 59 18.74 -2.06 -11.36
N LEU A 60 18.36 -1.21 -12.32
CA LEU A 60 16.99 -0.71 -12.47
C LEU A 60 16.00 -1.84 -12.77
N GLU A 61 16.41 -2.79 -13.60
CA GLU A 61 15.60 -3.96 -13.93
C GLU A 61 15.40 -4.86 -12.71
N ALA A 62 16.47 -5.16 -11.97
CA ALA A 62 16.39 -5.95 -10.75
C ALA A 62 15.52 -5.27 -9.68
N ALA A 63 15.63 -3.95 -9.53
CA ALA A 63 14.77 -3.15 -8.66
C ALA A 63 13.30 -3.22 -9.10
N LEU A 64 13.03 -3.05 -10.40
CA LEU A 64 11.69 -3.17 -10.96
C LEU A 64 11.10 -4.56 -10.72
N ARG A 65 11.86 -5.64 -10.95
CA ARG A 65 11.40 -7.01 -10.68
C ARG A 65 11.08 -7.23 -9.20
N ARG A 66 11.90 -6.71 -8.27
CA ARG A 66 11.61 -6.76 -6.83
C ARG A 66 10.33 -6.00 -6.51
N LEU A 67 10.16 -4.81 -7.07
CA LEU A 67 8.96 -4.00 -6.88
C LEU A 67 7.73 -4.64 -7.52
N GLN A 68 7.83 -5.30 -8.66
CA GLN A 68 6.71 -6.02 -9.26
C GLN A 68 6.32 -7.27 -8.46
N LYS A 69 7.30 -7.94 -7.84
CA LYS A 69 7.05 -9.05 -6.90
C LYS A 69 6.43 -8.57 -5.58
N ARG A 70 6.76 -7.35 -5.12
CA ARG A 70 6.21 -6.74 -3.90
C ARG A 70 4.90 -5.97 -4.15
N ALA A 71 4.74 -5.41 -5.34
CA ALA A 71 3.51 -4.79 -5.80
C ALA A 71 2.46 -5.88 -5.75
N PRO A 72 1.26 -5.58 -5.23
CA PRO A 72 0.30 -6.61 -4.98
C PRO A 72 -0.38 -6.88 -6.35
N ALA A 73 0.30 -7.68 -7.16
CA ALA A 73 0.01 -7.97 -8.56
C ALA A 73 -1.01 -9.11 -8.62
N GLY A 74 -2.25 -8.81 -8.27
CA GLY A 74 -3.33 -9.78 -8.34
C GLY A 74 -4.68 -9.12 -8.20
N PHE A 75 -5.72 -9.78 -8.72
CA PHE A 75 -7.10 -9.45 -8.38
C PHE A 75 -7.29 -9.42 -6.86
N HIS A 76 -6.72 -10.40 -6.15
CA HIS A 76 -6.75 -10.50 -4.69
C HIS A 76 -6.28 -9.23 -3.98
N ALA A 77 -5.12 -8.72 -4.34
CA ALA A 77 -4.56 -7.50 -3.80
C ALA A 77 -5.45 -6.27 -3.97
N ARG A 78 -6.03 -6.12 -5.17
CA ARG A 78 -6.97 -5.04 -5.48
C ARG A 78 -8.27 -5.22 -4.70
N ALA A 79 -8.77 -6.45 -4.58
CA ALA A 79 -9.94 -6.76 -3.78
C ALA A 79 -9.71 -6.42 -2.30
N VAL A 80 -8.56 -6.81 -1.73
CA VAL A 80 -8.18 -6.45 -0.35
C VAL A 80 -8.11 -4.95 -0.16
N ARG A 81 -7.52 -4.21 -1.12
CA ARG A 81 -7.47 -2.73 -1.05
C ARG A 81 -8.86 -2.09 -1.16
N LEU A 82 -9.74 -2.61 -2.02
CA LEU A 82 -11.13 -2.14 -2.15
C LEU A 82 -11.92 -2.39 -0.86
N VAL A 83 -11.76 -3.57 -0.26
CA VAL A 83 -12.37 -3.90 1.04
C VAL A 83 -11.89 -2.95 2.13
N LEU A 84 -10.57 -2.69 2.19
CA LEU A 84 -10.01 -1.71 3.13
C LEU A 84 -10.57 -0.30 2.88
N GLN A 85 -10.73 0.11 1.62
CA GLN A 85 -11.34 1.40 1.27
C GLN A 85 -12.80 1.49 1.71
N ALA A 86 -13.59 0.42 1.51
CA ALA A 86 -14.98 0.37 1.96
C ALA A 86 -15.09 0.49 3.48
N ILE A 87 -14.31 -0.30 4.23
CA ILE A 87 -14.26 -0.24 5.70
C ILE A 87 -13.84 1.15 6.16
N ALA A 88 -12.73 1.68 5.63
CA ALA A 88 -12.23 2.99 6.01
C ALA A 88 -13.23 4.12 5.69
N GLY A 89 -13.97 4.02 4.58
CA GLY A 89 -15.02 4.94 4.21
C GLY A 89 -16.20 4.90 5.18
N ALA A 90 -16.69 3.71 5.51
CA ALA A 90 -17.75 3.53 6.50
C ALA A 90 -17.36 4.06 7.88
N LEU A 91 -16.13 3.77 8.33
CA LEU A 91 -15.60 4.30 9.59
C LEU A 91 -15.45 5.82 9.59
N ALA A 92 -15.06 6.41 8.45
CA ALA A 92 -14.96 7.86 8.31
C ALA A 92 -16.33 8.54 8.34
N LEU A 93 -17.34 7.97 7.68
CA LEU A 93 -18.72 8.43 7.74
C LEU A 93 -19.28 8.37 9.16
N ASP A 94 -19.01 7.28 9.89
CA ASP A 94 -19.44 7.10 11.28
C ASP A 94 -18.77 8.08 12.25
N ALA A 95 -17.52 8.46 11.98
CA ALA A 95 -16.80 9.44 12.78
C ALA A 95 -17.39 10.86 12.67
N GLY A 96 -18.28 11.12 11.69
CA GLY A 96 -18.95 12.41 11.52
C GLY A 96 -18.02 13.56 11.12
N GLU A 97 -16.77 13.25 10.76
CA GLU A 97 -15.79 14.21 10.26
C GLU A 97 -15.79 14.18 8.72
N ASP A 98 -15.45 15.30 8.08
CA ASP A 98 -15.15 15.37 6.63
C ASP A 98 -13.82 14.65 6.35
N LEU A 99 -13.83 13.34 6.53
CA LEU A 99 -12.76 12.38 6.33
C LEU A 99 -13.18 11.43 5.23
N THR A 100 -12.25 11.15 4.32
CA THR A 100 -12.44 10.16 3.28
C THR A 100 -11.70 8.86 3.60
N ALA A 101 -12.10 7.76 2.96
CA ALA A 101 -11.32 6.51 2.99
C ALA A 101 -9.85 6.73 2.60
N ARG A 102 -9.62 7.67 1.67
CA ARG A 102 -8.28 8.07 1.24
C ARG A 102 -7.49 8.73 2.37
N ASP A 103 -8.11 9.63 3.13
CA ASP A 103 -7.47 10.29 4.26
C ASP A 103 -7.05 9.28 5.33
N VAL A 104 -7.87 8.25 5.57
CA VAL A 104 -7.58 7.17 6.52
C VAL A 104 -6.45 6.26 6.04
N LEU A 105 -6.45 5.85 4.77
CA LEU A 105 -5.52 4.83 4.26
C LEU A 105 -4.20 5.38 3.70
N GLU A 106 -4.18 6.59 3.17
CA GLU A 106 -3.00 7.15 2.47
C GLU A 106 -2.21 8.17 3.29
N THR A 107 -2.62 8.46 4.54
CA THR A 107 -1.89 9.32 5.49
C THR A 107 -0.41 8.94 5.52
N ASN A 108 0.41 9.80 4.90
CA ASN A 108 1.86 9.77 4.94
C ASN A 108 2.25 10.88 5.90
N GLY A 109 2.86 10.54 7.04
CA GLY A 109 3.04 11.46 8.19
C GLY A 109 3.73 12.79 7.88
N SER A 110 4.37 12.91 6.71
CA SER A 110 5.07 14.09 6.23
C SER A 110 4.22 15.10 5.44
N ARG A 111 2.95 14.79 5.13
CA ARG A 111 2.13 15.59 4.19
C ARG A 111 0.85 16.21 4.73
N LEU A 112 0.48 15.98 5.99
CA LEU A 112 -0.71 16.65 6.52
C LEU A 112 -0.32 17.86 7.36
N THR A 113 -1.16 18.89 7.23
CA THR A 113 -1.07 20.17 7.91
C THR A 113 -2.39 20.26 8.67
N GLY A 114 -2.38 20.20 10.01
CA GLY A 114 -3.64 20.22 10.78
C GLY A 114 -3.50 19.88 12.27
N PRO A 115 -4.59 20.03 13.05
CA PRO A 115 -4.61 19.87 14.51
C PRO A 115 -4.28 18.44 14.93
N ALA A 116 -3.45 18.26 15.97
CA ALA A 116 -2.97 16.96 16.48
C ALA A 116 -4.09 15.93 16.73
N GLU A 117 -5.29 16.38 17.10
CA GLU A 117 -6.46 15.54 17.36
C GLU A 117 -6.97 14.84 16.10
N ARG A 118 -7.03 15.55 14.96
CA ARG A 118 -7.43 14.97 13.66
C ARG A 118 -6.49 13.84 13.25
N TRP A 119 -5.20 13.97 13.54
CA TRP A 119 -4.22 12.92 13.26
C TRP A 119 -4.43 11.68 14.12
N ARG A 120 -4.72 11.87 15.40
CA ARG A 120 -5.01 10.76 16.31
C ARG A 120 -6.30 10.05 15.87
N ALA A 121 -7.31 10.79 15.43
CA ALA A 121 -8.53 10.23 14.88
C ALA A 121 -8.24 9.38 13.63
N ILE A 122 -7.56 9.95 12.62
CA ILE A 122 -7.17 9.23 11.39
C ILE A 122 -6.36 7.96 11.70
N ALA A 123 -5.36 8.07 12.59
CA ALA A 123 -4.54 6.92 12.98
C ALA A 123 -5.32 5.86 13.77
N ARG A 124 -6.33 6.24 14.56
CA ARG A 124 -7.26 5.31 15.21
C ARG A 124 -8.10 4.60 14.16
N LEU A 125 -8.76 5.33 13.25
CA LEU A 125 -9.61 4.77 12.19
C LEU A 125 -8.83 3.80 11.28
N ARG A 126 -7.57 4.12 10.95
CA ARG A 126 -6.71 3.21 10.18
C ARG A 126 -6.46 1.89 10.93
N ARG A 127 -6.16 1.95 12.22
CA ARG A 127 -5.93 0.75 13.03
C ARG A 127 -7.19 -0.10 13.14
N GLU A 128 -8.34 0.54 13.34
CA GLU A 128 -9.65 -0.11 13.32
C GLU A 128 -9.93 -0.78 11.97
N ALA A 129 -9.68 -0.10 10.85
CA ALA A 129 -9.90 -0.66 9.51
C ALA A 129 -9.05 -1.92 9.27
N VAL A 130 -7.77 -1.88 9.65
CA VAL A 130 -6.85 -3.03 9.56
C VAL A 130 -7.31 -4.18 10.45
N TYR A 131 -7.72 -3.85 11.69
CA TYR A 131 -8.19 -4.84 12.66
C TYR A 131 -9.45 -5.55 12.15
N LEU A 132 -10.48 -4.80 11.75
CA LEU A 132 -11.74 -5.34 11.23
C LEU A 132 -11.53 -6.19 9.97
N ALA A 133 -10.70 -5.72 9.04
CA ALA A 133 -10.36 -6.49 7.84
C ALA A 133 -9.73 -7.85 8.19
N HIS A 134 -8.93 -7.91 9.25
CA HIS A 134 -8.28 -9.13 9.71
C HIS A 134 -9.23 -10.05 10.50
N THR A 135 -9.92 -9.52 11.51
CA THR A 135 -10.67 -10.33 12.48
C THR A 135 -12.07 -10.69 12.00
N VAL A 136 -12.73 -9.80 11.26
CA VAL A 136 -14.12 -10.00 10.80
C VAL A 136 -14.15 -10.65 9.43
N LEU A 137 -13.31 -10.18 8.51
CA LEU A 137 -13.29 -10.66 7.12
C LEU A 137 -12.23 -11.74 6.86
N GLY A 138 -11.43 -12.10 7.88
CA GLY A 138 -10.43 -13.15 7.79
C GLY A 138 -9.26 -12.85 6.84
N ILE A 139 -9.03 -11.59 6.48
CA ILE A 139 -7.93 -11.23 5.57
C ILE A 139 -6.60 -11.43 6.29
N ALA A 140 -5.67 -12.15 5.65
CA ALA A 140 -4.37 -12.40 6.23
C ALA A 140 -3.57 -11.09 6.43
N GLN A 141 -2.88 -10.95 7.56
CA GLN A 141 -2.04 -9.77 7.84
C GLN A 141 -0.97 -9.52 6.76
N ALA A 142 -0.47 -10.58 6.12
CA ALA A 142 0.47 -10.48 5.01
C ALA A 142 -0.15 -9.88 3.74
N ASP A 143 -1.45 -10.08 3.51
CA ASP A 143 -2.18 -9.43 2.41
C ASP A 143 -2.45 -7.96 2.72
N LEU A 144 -2.82 -7.64 3.97
CA LEU A 144 -3.02 -6.26 4.42
C LEU A 144 -1.74 -5.44 4.34
N ALA A 145 -0.61 -6.00 4.79
CA ALA A 145 0.71 -5.39 4.67
C ALA A 145 1.05 -5.05 3.21
N ARG A 146 0.80 -5.99 2.30
CA ARG A 146 1.00 -5.79 0.86
C ARG A 146 0.05 -4.74 0.27
N ALA A 147 -1.23 -4.79 0.61
CA ALA A 147 -2.24 -3.88 0.09
C ALA A 147 -2.02 -2.42 0.51
N LEU A 148 -1.49 -2.22 1.72
CA LEU A 148 -1.19 -0.89 2.28
C LEU A 148 0.26 -0.43 2.08
N ALA A 149 1.09 -1.26 1.44
CA ALA A 149 2.55 -1.04 1.33
C ALA A 149 3.23 -0.78 2.70
N LEU A 150 2.78 -1.51 3.72
CA LEU A 150 3.33 -1.48 5.08
C LEU A 150 4.14 -2.74 5.37
N THR A 151 4.92 -2.71 6.47
CA THR A 151 5.60 -3.90 6.97
C THR A 151 4.62 -4.80 7.73
N PRO A 152 4.83 -6.14 7.76
CA PRO A 152 4.03 -7.03 8.59
C PRO A 152 4.03 -6.61 10.07
N ALA A 153 5.17 -6.13 10.58
CA ALA A 153 5.28 -5.62 11.94
C ALA A 153 4.35 -4.43 12.21
N ALA A 154 4.20 -3.50 11.25
CA ALA A 154 3.28 -2.37 11.38
C ALA A 154 1.82 -2.84 11.49
N ILE A 155 1.43 -3.88 10.75
CA ILE A 155 0.10 -4.49 10.86
C ILE A 155 -0.09 -5.13 12.24
N THR A 156 0.88 -5.91 12.72
CA THR A 156 0.81 -6.51 14.06
C THR A 156 0.69 -5.46 15.16
N ILE A 157 1.46 -4.36 15.07
CA ILE A 157 1.38 -3.25 16.02
C ILE A 157 -0.01 -2.59 15.98
N ALA A 158 -0.57 -2.38 14.79
CA ALA A 158 -1.91 -1.83 14.63
C ALA A 158 -2.97 -2.70 15.33
N CYS A 159 -2.96 -4.01 15.08
CA CYS A 159 -3.90 -4.95 15.70
C CYS A 159 -3.74 -5.00 17.22
N ARG A 160 -2.50 -5.11 17.73
CA ARG A 160 -2.23 -5.12 19.18
C ARG A 160 -2.69 -3.86 19.87
N ALA A 161 -2.60 -2.71 19.21
CA ALA A 161 -3.05 -1.46 19.78
C ALA A 161 -4.58 -1.36 19.90
N ILE A 162 -5.33 -2.09 19.06
CA ILE A 162 -6.78 -2.24 19.22
C ILE A 162 -7.09 -3.24 20.33
N GLU A 163 -6.43 -4.40 20.34
CA GLU A 163 -6.64 -5.40 21.40
C GLU A 163 -6.28 -4.86 22.79
N ALA A 164 -5.23 -4.04 22.91
CA ALA A 164 -4.90 -3.39 24.18
C ALA A 164 -5.91 -2.32 24.61
N ALA A 165 -6.69 -1.79 23.67
CA ALA A 165 -7.77 -0.84 23.95
C ALA A 165 -9.11 -1.55 24.25
N ARG A 166 -9.21 -2.86 23.96
CA ARG A 166 -10.36 -3.70 24.33
C ARG A 166 -10.20 -4.09 25.78
N ASP A 167 -10.85 -3.36 26.68
CA ASP A 167 -10.94 -3.72 28.08
C ASP A 167 -12.08 -4.74 28.28
N PRO A 168 -11.82 -5.97 28.76
CA PRO A 168 -12.86 -6.94 29.06
C PRO A 168 -13.87 -6.46 30.11
N GLU A 169 -13.47 -5.52 30.97
CA GLU A 169 -14.29 -4.94 32.03
C GLU A 169 -15.07 -3.69 31.57
N GLU A 170 -14.78 -3.16 30.37
CA GLU A 170 -15.47 -2.01 29.77
C GLU A 170 -16.07 -2.36 28.39
N PRO A 171 -17.25 -3.02 28.34
CA PRO A 171 -17.84 -3.56 27.11
C PRO A 171 -18.22 -2.51 26.06
N THR A 172 -18.13 -1.22 26.41
CA THR A 172 -18.52 -0.09 25.56
C THR A 172 -17.76 -0.10 24.24
N TYR A 173 -16.47 -0.44 24.26
CA TYR A 173 -15.66 -0.50 23.03
C TYR A 173 -16.08 -1.67 22.14
N ASP A 174 -16.29 -2.86 22.71
CA ASP A 174 -16.72 -4.04 21.98
C ASP A 174 -18.14 -3.89 21.40
N THR A 175 -19.04 -3.25 22.14
CA THR A 175 -20.40 -2.94 21.68
C THR A 175 -20.39 -1.94 20.53
N ALA A 176 -19.56 -0.89 20.62
CA ALA A 176 -19.39 0.08 19.55
C ALA A 176 -18.75 -0.55 18.29
N LEU A 177 -17.78 -1.44 18.48
CA LEU A 177 -17.14 -2.18 17.39
C LEU A 177 -18.12 -3.14 16.71
N ALA A 178 -18.93 -3.89 17.48
CA ALA A 178 -19.98 -4.75 16.96
C ALA A 178 -21.02 -3.95 16.15
N ALA A 179 -21.48 -2.82 16.68
CA ALA A 179 -22.42 -1.97 15.96
C ALA A 179 -21.83 -1.40 14.65
N ARG A 180 -20.52 -1.11 14.62
CA ARG A 180 -19.81 -0.72 13.39
C ARG A 180 -19.71 -1.88 12.39
N ILE A 181 -19.45 -3.09 12.85
CA ILE A 181 -19.45 -4.29 12.01
C ILE A 181 -20.81 -4.48 11.36
N ASP A 182 -21.90 -4.42 12.14
CA ASP A 182 -23.25 -4.57 11.62
C ASP A 182 -23.57 -3.52 10.55
N ARG A 183 -23.18 -2.25 10.77
CA ARG A 183 -23.35 -1.18 9.79
C ARG A 183 -22.55 -1.41 8.51
N ILE A 184 -21.30 -1.87 8.63
CA ILE A 184 -20.46 -2.19 7.46
C ILE A 184 -21.08 -3.36 6.68
N THR A 185 -21.52 -4.41 7.39
CA THR A 185 -22.17 -5.57 6.76
C THR A 185 -23.46 -5.17 6.07
N LEU A 186 -24.28 -4.31 6.67
CA LEU A 186 -25.53 -3.81 6.09
C LEU A 186 -25.26 -2.93 4.86
N ALA A 187 -24.31 -1.99 4.95
CA ALA A 187 -23.89 -1.15 3.83
C ALA A 187 -23.29 -1.96 2.67
N MET A 188 -22.65 -3.10 2.96
CA MET A 188 -22.15 -4.01 1.93
C MET A 188 -23.24 -4.94 1.36
N GLY A 189 -24.28 -5.25 2.13
CA GLY A 189 -25.38 -6.14 1.75
C GLY A 189 -26.51 -5.47 0.96
N GLU A 190 -26.76 -4.17 1.13
CA GLU A 190 -27.81 -3.43 0.43
C GLU A 190 -27.50 -3.12 -1.06
N HIS A 191 -26.34 -3.55 -1.56
CA HIS A 191 -25.88 -3.26 -2.92
C HIS A 191 -25.54 -4.51 -3.76
N VAL A 192 -26.01 -5.70 -3.35
CA VAL A 192 -25.98 -6.94 -4.14
C VAL A 192 -27.38 -7.24 -4.67
#